data_AF-A0A5Q4GGW0-F1
#
_entry.id   AF-A0A5Q4GGW0-F1
#
_cell.length_a   1.000
_cell.length_b   1.000
_cell.length_c   1.000
_cell.angle_alpha   90.00
_cell.angle_beta   90.00
_cell.angle_gamma   90.00
#
_symmetry.space_group_name_H-M   'P 1'
#
loop_
_entity.id
_entity.type
_entity.pdbx_description
1 polymer ?
#
loop_
_entity_poly.entity_id
_entity_poly.type
_entity_poly.pdbx_seq_one_letter_code
_entity_poly.pdbx_strand_id
1 'polypeptide(L)'
;MIHETPVTLQDITTLSALASGIIPADDRDAGATGVHAGASIAARMRTSPYADVYLDGLKAASEMSKSNFGIDVDALDTTQLHQLVAILREQVPEFFRQLRADVCVYYLSDPGVWQRIGFPGPSTDDGGYSDFDQPQ
;
A
#
# COMPACT_ATOMS: atom_id res chain seq x y z
N MET A 1 24.40 -4.18 -16.25
CA MET A 1 23.09 -4.68 -16.71
C MET A 1 22.11 -4.45 -15.59
N ILE A 2 21.05 -3.68 -15.83
CA ILE A 2 19.96 -3.57 -14.86
C ILE A 2 19.13 -4.84 -15.05
N HIS A 3 19.11 -5.72 -14.05
CA HIS A 3 18.22 -6.87 -14.06
C HIS A 3 16.80 -6.34 -13.79
N GLU A 4 15.93 -6.45 -14.79
CA GLU A 4 14.52 -6.10 -14.62
C GLU A 4 13.81 -7.25 -13.91
N THR A 5 13.11 -6.95 -12.82
CA THR A 5 12.34 -7.97 -12.09
C THR A 5 11.03 -8.23 -12.84
N PRO A 6 10.71 -9.48 -13.23
CA PRO A 6 9.45 -9.78 -13.89
C PRO A 6 8.29 -9.59 -12.90
N VAL A 7 7.24 -8.91 -13.35
CA VAL A 7 6.02 -8.65 -12.58
C VAL A 7 4.83 -9.14 -13.38
N THR A 8 4.07 -10.06 -12.80
CA THR A 8 2.91 -10.71 -13.40
C THR A 8 1.62 -9.96 -13.10
N LEU A 9 0.53 -10.34 -13.79
CA LEU A 9 -0.80 -9.82 -13.47
C LEU A 9 -1.22 -10.20 -12.04
N GLN A 10 -0.85 -11.41 -11.59
CA GLN A 10 -1.17 -11.87 -10.24
C GLN A 10 -0.46 -11.04 -9.17
N ASP A 11 0.77 -10.58 -9.44
CA ASP A 11 1.49 -9.71 -8.51
C ASP A 11 0.77 -8.37 -8.36
N ILE A 12 0.27 -7.82 -9.47
CA ILE A 12 -0.49 -6.56 -9.48
C ILE A 12 -1.80 -6.70 -8.71
N THR A 13 -2.56 -7.78 -8.93
CA THR A 13 -3.84 -8.00 -8.22
C THR A 13 -3.61 -8.25 -6.74
N THR A 14 -2.62 -9.07 -6.38
CA THR A 14 -2.23 -9.34 -4.99
C THR A 14 -1.79 -8.07 -4.28
N LEU A 15 -0.93 -7.25 -4.89
CA LEU A 15 -0.51 -5.97 -4.33
C LEU A 15 -1.68 -4.99 -4.16
N SER A 16 -2.60 -4.97 -5.11
CA SER A 16 -3.78 -4.10 -5.03
C SER A 16 -4.72 -4.50 -3.90
N ALA A 17 -4.93 -5.81 -3.70
CA ALA A 17 -5.67 -6.34 -2.56
C ALA A 17 -4.95 -5.99 -1.24
N LEU A 18 -3.66 -6.33 -1.10
CA LEU A 18 -2.89 -6.04 0.11
C LEU A 18 -2.82 -4.54 0.43
N ALA A 19 -2.64 -3.67 -0.57
CA ALA A 19 -2.64 -2.22 -0.39
C ALA A 19 -3.97 -1.71 0.19
N SER A 20 -5.09 -2.28 -0.27
CA SER A 20 -6.43 -1.97 0.26
C SER A 20 -6.61 -2.45 1.70
N GLY A 21 -5.84 -3.44 2.15
CA GLY A 21 -5.77 -3.85 3.55
C GLY A 21 -4.88 -2.95 4.44
N ILE A 22 -4.01 -2.12 3.84
CA ILE A 22 -3.18 -1.14 4.57
C ILE A 22 -3.92 0.18 4.75
N ILE A 23 -4.51 0.71 3.68
CA ILE A 23 -5.39 1.89 3.70
C ILE A 23 -6.71 1.49 3.03
N PRO A 24 -7.71 1.04 3.81
CA PRO A 24 -9.00 0.64 3.27
C PRO A 24 -9.81 1.85 2.81
N ALA A 25 -10.75 1.60 1.90
CA ALA A 25 -11.79 2.57 1.58
C ALA A 25 -12.74 2.75 2.76
N ASP A 26 -13.30 3.96 2.88
CA ASP A 26 -14.36 4.30 3.81
C ASP A 26 -15.43 5.16 3.12
N ASP A 27 -16.34 5.76 3.88
CA ASP A 27 -17.42 6.59 3.34
C ASP A 27 -16.94 7.88 2.65
N ARG A 28 -15.66 8.26 2.82
CA ARG A 28 -15.09 9.54 2.37
C ARG A 28 -14.04 9.38 1.28
N ASP A 29 -13.30 8.28 1.29
CA ASP A 29 -12.19 8.05 0.37
C ASP A 29 -12.13 6.59 -0.11
N ALA A 30 -11.64 6.39 -1.34
CA ALA A 30 -11.46 5.06 -1.94
C ALA A 30 -10.21 4.30 -1.42
N GLY A 31 -9.54 4.82 -0.41
CA GLY A 31 -8.32 4.28 0.18
C GLY A 31 -7.17 4.18 -0.82
N ALA A 32 -6.32 3.17 -0.62
CA ALA A 32 -5.20 2.87 -1.51
C ALA A 32 -5.64 2.57 -2.97
N THR A 33 -6.89 2.15 -3.19
CA THR A 33 -7.44 1.92 -4.53
C THR A 33 -7.58 3.23 -5.31
N GLY A 34 -7.95 4.34 -4.63
CA GLY A 34 -8.15 5.64 -5.25
C GLY A 34 -6.89 6.24 -5.90
N VAL A 35 -5.71 5.75 -5.52
CA VAL A 35 -4.40 6.16 -6.05
C VAL A 35 -3.67 5.03 -6.80
N HIS A 36 -4.37 3.92 -7.07
CA HIS A 36 -3.80 2.73 -7.71
C HIS A 36 -2.48 2.24 -7.08
N ALA A 37 -2.36 2.30 -5.74
CA ALA A 37 -1.10 2.06 -5.04
C ALA A 37 -0.47 0.70 -5.41
N GLY A 38 -1.27 -0.37 -5.47
CA GLY A 38 -0.78 -1.71 -5.83
C GLY A 38 -0.14 -1.79 -7.23
N ALA A 39 -0.78 -1.20 -8.24
CA ALA A 39 -0.24 -1.15 -9.59
C ALA A 39 1.03 -0.28 -9.68
N SER A 40 1.06 0.85 -8.96
CA SER A 40 2.22 1.74 -8.90
C SER A 40 3.43 1.07 -8.22
N ILE A 41 3.19 0.34 -7.12
CA ILE A 41 4.21 -0.48 -6.45
C ILE A 41 4.74 -1.56 -7.40
N ALA A 42 3.84 -2.28 -8.08
CA ALA A 42 4.21 -3.33 -9.03
C ALA A 42 5.08 -2.77 -10.18
N ALA A 43 4.76 -1.58 -10.70
CA ALA A 43 5.58 -0.91 -11.70
C ALA A 43 6.98 -0.54 -11.15
N ARG A 44 7.06 -0.04 -9.92
CA ARG A 44 8.32 0.32 -9.26
C ARG A 44 9.18 -0.89 -8.92
N MET A 45 8.59 -2.03 -8.55
CA MET A 45 9.32 -3.26 -8.24
C MET A 45 10.28 -3.69 -9.35
N ARG A 46 9.92 -3.47 -10.62
CA ARG A 46 10.73 -3.87 -11.79
C ARG A 46 12.15 -3.32 -11.75
N THR A 47 12.35 -2.15 -11.14
CA THR A 47 13.62 -1.42 -11.10
C THR A 47 14.08 -1.10 -9.67
N SER A 48 13.37 -1.59 -8.66
CA SER A 48 13.64 -1.28 -7.25
C SER A 48 14.74 -2.17 -6.66
N PRO A 49 15.62 -1.63 -5.80
CA PRO A 49 16.54 -2.47 -5.02
C PRO A 49 15.82 -3.36 -4.00
N TYR A 50 14.51 -3.13 -3.76
CA TYR A 50 13.68 -3.92 -2.86
C TYR A 50 12.85 -4.99 -3.58
N ALA A 51 13.15 -5.28 -4.85
CA ALA A 51 12.38 -6.24 -5.65
C ALA A 51 12.27 -7.62 -4.98
N ASP A 52 13.37 -8.14 -4.42
CA ASP A 52 13.40 -9.44 -3.75
C ASP A 52 12.49 -9.50 -2.52
N VAL A 53 12.46 -8.42 -1.72
CA VAL A 53 11.57 -8.30 -0.54
C VAL A 53 10.11 -8.43 -0.95
N TYR A 54 9.75 -7.87 -2.11
CA TYR A 54 8.39 -7.97 -2.62
C TYR A 54 8.08 -9.34 -3.23
N LEU A 55 9.01 -9.95 -3.97
CA LEU A 55 8.80 -11.28 -4.55
C LEU A 55 8.58 -12.33 -3.44
N ASP A 56 9.45 -12.32 -2.43
CA ASP A 56 9.35 -13.23 -1.28
C ASP A 56 8.07 -12.94 -0.47
N GLY A 57 7.75 -11.66 -0.28
CA GLY A 57 6.55 -11.22 0.43
C GLY A 57 5.25 -11.60 -0.27
N LEU A 58 5.16 -11.48 -1.60
CA LEU A 58 3.99 -11.85 -2.40
C LEU A 58 3.78 -13.37 -2.40
N LYS A 59 4.87 -14.13 -2.52
CA LYS A 59 4.82 -15.58 -2.38
C LYS A 59 4.30 -15.96 -0.98
N ALA A 60 4.86 -15.39 0.08
CA ALA A 60 4.43 -15.65 1.45
C ALA A 60 2.96 -15.26 1.67
N ALA A 61 2.51 -14.10 1.15
CA ALA A 61 1.11 -13.68 1.26
C ALA A 61 0.16 -14.65 0.58
N SER A 62 0.52 -15.17 -0.60
CA SER A 62 -0.26 -16.18 -1.30
C SER A 62 -0.35 -17.49 -0.51
N GLU A 63 0.78 -18.00 -0.01
CA GLU A 63 0.85 -19.22 0.82
C GLU A 63 0.08 -19.07 2.14
N MET A 64 0.19 -17.90 2.79
CA MET A 64 -0.52 -17.58 4.03
C MET A 64 -2.03 -17.45 3.78
N SER A 65 -2.45 -16.83 2.68
CA SER A 65 -3.86 -16.74 2.32
C SER A 65 -4.47 -18.13 2.11
N LYS A 66 -3.79 -18.98 1.34
CA LYS A 66 -4.23 -20.36 1.10
C LYS A 66 -4.26 -21.19 2.38
N SER A 67 -3.25 -21.08 3.24
CA SER A 67 -3.19 -21.89 4.47
C SER A 67 -4.19 -21.44 5.55
N ASN A 68 -4.48 -20.14 5.66
CA ASN A 68 -5.37 -19.62 6.70
C ASN A 68 -6.85 -19.56 6.25
N PHE A 69 -7.11 -19.31 4.97
CA PHE A 69 -8.47 -19.05 4.45
C PHE A 69 -8.89 -19.97 3.30
N GLY A 70 -7.96 -20.73 2.71
CA GLY A 70 -8.25 -21.65 1.60
C GLY A 70 -8.41 -20.98 0.23
N ILE A 71 -8.26 -19.66 0.13
CA ILE A 71 -8.52 -18.87 -1.08
C ILE A 71 -7.35 -17.92 -1.41
N ASP A 72 -7.33 -17.42 -2.65
CA ASP A 72 -6.33 -16.45 -3.10
C ASP A 72 -6.54 -15.08 -2.44
N VAL A 73 -5.46 -14.28 -2.39
CA VAL A 73 -5.45 -12.98 -1.70
C VAL A 73 -6.50 -12.01 -2.27
N ASP A 74 -6.68 -12.02 -3.60
CA ASP A 74 -7.63 -11.18 -4.31
C ASP A 74 -9.10 -11.61 -4.16
N ALA A 75 -9.34 -12.79 -3.58
CA ALA A 75 -10.66 -13.31 -3.26
C ALA A 75 -11.07 -13.11 -1.79
N LEU A 76 -10.17 -12.57 -0.94
CA LEU A 76 -10.45 -12.33 0.47
C LEU A 76 -11.47 -11.21 0.65
N ASP A 77 -12.38 -11.38 1.61
CA ASP A 77 -13.19 -10.26 2.08
C ASP A 77 -12.37 -9.28 2.95
N THR A 78 -12.95 -8.13 3.29
CA THR A 78 -12.25 -7.09 4.09
C THR A 78 -11.76 -7.59 5.45
N THR A 79 -12.51 -8.46 6.12
CA THR A 79 -12.13 -8.98 7.44
C THR A 79 -10.96 -9.94 7.32
N GLN A 80 -11.03 -10.87 6.36
CA GLN A 80 -9.97 -11.83 6.08
C GLN A 80 -8.69 -11.13 5.60
N LEU A 81 -8.84 -10.09 4.76
CA LEU A 81 -7.72 -9.28 4.29
C LEU A 81 -7.01 -8.57 5.43
N HIS A 82 -7.74 -7.94 6.36
CA HIS A 82 -7.14 -7.33 7.55
C HIS A 82 -6.43 -8.35 8.44
N GLN A 83 -7.00 -9.55 8.58
CA GLN A 83 -6.35 -10.64 9.31
C GLN A 83 -5.07 -11.09 8.61
N LEU A 84 -5.07 -11.25 7.28
CA LEU A 84 -3.87 -11.58 6.51
C LEU A 84 -2.79 -10.50 6.69
N VAL A 85 -3.15 -9.22 6.61
CA VAL A 85 -2.21 -8.11 6.83
C VAL A 85 -1.60 -8.14 8.24
N ALA A 86 -2.39 -8.48 9.26
CA ALA A 86 -1.87 -8.66 10.62
C ALA A 86 -0.90 -9.85 10.71
N ILE A 87 -1.21 -10.97 10.06
CA ILE A 87 -0.32 -12.14 9.96
C ILE A 87 0.99 -11.77 9.26
N LEU A 88 0.92 -11.06 8.14
CA LEU A 88 2.10 -10.60 7.38
C LEU A 88 2.98 -9.65 8.19
N ARG A 89 2.38 -8.76 8.99
CA ARG A 89 3.12 -7.90 9.92
C ARG A 89 3.96 -8.69 10.91
N GLU A 90 3.46 -9.83 11.37
CA GLU A 90 4.11 -10.64 12.40
C GLU A 90 5.11 -11.65 11.80
N GLN A 91 4.76 -12.28 10.68
CA GLN A 91 5.54 -13.37 10.10
C GLN A 91 6.49 -12.92 8.97
N VAL A 92 6.19 -11.80 8.30
CA VAL A 92 7.01 -11.25 7.20
C VAL A 92 7.21 -9.74 7.40
N PRO A 93 7.80 -9.31 8.54
CA PRO A 93 7.80 -7.91 8.97
C PRO A 93 8.55 -6.97 8.02
N GLU A 94 9.54 -7.46 7.26
CA GLU A 94 10.28 -6.65 6.28
C GLU A 94 9.40 -6.27 5.10
N PHE A 95 8.71 -7.27 4.51
CA PHE A 95 7.73 -7.04 3.46
C PHE A 95 6.61 -6.12 3.92
N PHE A 96 6.02 -6.39 5.09
CA PHE A 96 4.93 -5.56 5.62
C PHE A 96 5.37 -4.10 5.80
N ARG A 97 6.56 -3.84 6.36
CA ARG A 97 7.07 -2.48 6.53
C ARG A 97 7.26 -1.78 5.19
N GLN A 98 7.84 -2.48 4.21
CA GLN A 98 8.07 -1.91 2.88
C GLN A 98 6.74 -1.61 2.16
N LEU A 99 5.82 -2.57 2.14
CA LEU A 99 4.47 -2.40 1.57
C LEU A 99 3.75 -1.23 2.22
N ARG A 100 3.72 -1.17 3.56
CA ARG A 100 3.08 -0.08 4.29
C ARG A 100 3.70 1.27 3.96
N ALA A 101 5.03 1.37 3.94
CA ALA A 101 5.73 2.60 3.60
C ALA A 101 5.36 3.07 2.19
N ASP A 102 5.40 2.19 1.21
CA ASP A 102 5.11 2.54 -0.18
C ASP A 102 3.63 2.91 -0.38
N VAL A 103 2.70 2.19 0.23
CA VAL A 103 1.26 2.55 0.20
C VAL A 103 1.03 3.93 0.81
N CYS A 104 1.63 4.22 1.97
CA CYS A 104 1.57 5.54 2.58
C CYS A 104 2.15 6.62 1.67
N VAL A 105 3.28 6.37 1.00
CA VAL A 105 3.88 7.31 0.06
C VAL A 105 2.94 7.61 -1.10
N TYR A 106 2.39 6.59 -1.77
CA TYR A 106 1.49 6.83 -2.90
C TYR A 106 0.21 7.55 -2.47
N TYR A 107 -0.36 7.16 -1.33
CA TYR A 107 -1.60 7.77 -0.83
C TYR A 107 -1.40 9.22 -0.39
N LEU A 108 -0.37 9.50 0.41
CA LEU A 108 -0.14 10.84 0.97
C LEU A 108 0.57 11.79 0.00
N SER A 109 1.03 11.32 -1.16
CA SER A 109 1.62 12.20 -2.20
C SER A 109 0.62 12.61 -3.27
N ASP A 110 -0.62 12.10 -3.24
CA ASP A 110 -1.65 12.45 -4.21
C ASP A 110 -2.43 13.71 -3.74
N PRO A 111 -2.37 14.82 -4.49
CA PRO A 111 -3.07 16.05 -4.10
C PRO A 111 -4.60 15.89 -4.06
N GLY A 112 -5.15 14.97 -4.86
CA GLY A 112 -6.57 14.62 -4.82
C GLY A 112 -6.96 13.95 -3.51
N VAL A 113 -6.09 13.11 -2.94
CA VAL A 113 -6.29 12.54 -1.59
C VAL A 113 -6.39 13.65 -0.55
N TRP A 114 -5.50 14.64 -0.59
CA TRP A 114 -5.50 15.75 0.38
C TRP A 114 -6.85 16.45 0.47
N GLN A 115 -7.43 16.80 -0.69
CA GLN A 115 -8.74 17.44 -0.75
C GLN A 115 -9.84 16.56 -0.13
N ARG A 116 -9.82 15.24 -0.38
CA ARG A 116 -10.85 14.31 0.11
C ARG A 116 -10.75 14.05 1.62
N ILE A 117 -9.53 14.02 2.17
CA ILE A 117 -9.31 13.83 3.61
C ILE A 117 -9.37 15.14 4.41
N GLY A 118 -9.68 16.27 3.76
CA GLY A 118 -9.79 17.59 4.38
C GLY A 118 -8.45 18.23 4.75
N PHE A 119 -7.36 17.79 4.11
CA PHE A 119 -6.06 18.42 4.23
C PHE A 119 -6.00 19.60 3.24
N PRO A 120 -5.71 20.84 3.70
CA PRO A 120 -5.83 22.05 2.89
C PRO A 120 -4.82 22.15 1.73
N GLY A 121 -3.92 21.18 1.61
CA GLY A 121 -2.79 21.21 0.68
C GLY A 121 -1.47 21.33 1.44
N PRO A 122 -0.33 21.27 0.74
CA PRO A 122 0.96 21.41 1.37
C PRO A 122 1.09 22.87 1.84
N SER A 123 1.43 23.06 3.12
CA SER A 123 1.58 24.38 3.72
C SER A 123 2.54 25.30 2.95
N THR A 124 3.42 24.75 2.13
CA THR A 124 4.34 25.49 1.26
C THR A 124 3.65 26.31 0.17
N ASP A 125 2.46 25.94 -0.29
CA ASP A 125 1.78 26.68 -1.37
C ASP A 125 1.23 28.03 -0.88
N ASP A 126 0.91 28.14 0.42
CA ASP A 126 0.45 29.37 1.09
C ASP A 126 1.52 30.02 1.99
N GLY A 127 2.76 29.51 1.97
CA GLY A 127 3.88 30.09 2.76
C GLY A 127 3.93 29.68 4.24
N GLY A 128 3.25 28.60 4.63
CA GLY A 128 3.16 28.08 5.99
C GLY A 128 1.79 28.32 6.63
N TYR A 129 1.55 27.72 7.80
CA TYR A 129 0.40 28.08 8.61
C TYR A 129 0.66 29.45 9.24
N SER A 130 -0.25 30.40 9.02
CA SER A 130 -0.11 31.80 9.49
C SER A 130 -0.05 31.97 11.01
N ASP A 131 -0.43 30.93 11.75
CA ASP A 131 -0.51 30.86 13.21
C ASP A 131 0.52 29.89 13.81
N PHE A 132 1.46 29.37 13.02
CA PHE A 132 2.46 28.40 13.49
C PHE A 132 3.33 28.93 14.65
N ASP A 133 3.47 30.24 14.78
CA ASP A 133 4.22 30.92 15.84
C ASP A 133 3.35 31.37 17.03
N GLN A 134 2.05 31.08 17.02
CA GLN A 134 1.15 31.44 18.12
C GLN A 134 0.98 30.30 19.14
N PRO A 135 1.01 30.59 20.45
CA PRO A 135 0.76 29.58 21.47
C PRO A 135 -0.69 29.13 21.44
N GLN A 136 -0.91 27.81 21.55
CA GLN A 136 -2.23 27.18 21.65
C GLN A 136 -2.79 27.19 23.07
#